data_AF-A0A959BWZ1-F1
#
_entry.id   AF-A0A959BWZ1-F1
#
_cell.length_a   1.000
_cell.length_b   1.000
_cell.length_c   1.000
_cell.angle_alpha   90.00
_cell.angle_beta   90.00
_cell.angle_gamma   90.00
#
_symmetry.space_group_name_H-M   'P 1'
#
loop_
_entity.id
_entity.type
_entity.pdbx_description
1 polymer ?
#
loop_
_entity_poly.entity_id
_entity_poly.type
_entity_poly.pdbx_seq_one_letter_code
_entity_poly.pdbx_strand_id
1 'polypeptide(L)' 'TEDLSFENMKRAVIYGSAMASFCVEKFSIERLKGLSNKEIKERIAAFVELVNFDADLDA' A
#
# COMPACT_ATOMS: atom_id res chain seq x y z
N THR A 1 0.36 2.86 18.90
CA THR A 1 -1.11 2.98 19.00
C THR A 1 -1.68 1.59 18.85
N GLU A 2 -2.38 1.09 19.87
CA GLU A 2 -3.12 -0.20 19.85
C GLU A 2 -4.53 0.00 19.27
N ASP A 3 -4.65 0.93 18.32
CA ASP A 3 -5.92 1.29 17.69
C ASP A 3 -6.24 0.27 16.60
N LEU A 4 -7.19 -0.63 16.90
CA LEU A 4 -7.67 -1.67 15.99
C LEU A 4 -9.01 -1.27 15.33
N SER A 5 -9.33 0.03 15.30
CA SER A 5 -10.50 0.50 14.57
C SER A 5 -10.44 0.10 13.10
N PHE A 6 -11.62 -0.10 12.50
CA PHE A 6 -11.75 -0.51 11.10
C PHE A 6 -10.99 0.43 10.15
N GLU A 7 -11.08 1.73 10.38
CA GLU A 7 -10.37 2.75 9.60
C GLU A 7 -8.84 2.61 9.72
N ASN A 8 -8.33 2.39 10.94
CA ASN A 8 -6.89 2.20 11.12
C ASN A 8 -6.41 0.88 10.50
N MET A 9 -7.23 -0.18 10.55
CA MET A 9 -6.95 -1.45 9.88
C MET A 9 -6.97 -1.32 8.35
N LYS A 10 -7.93 -0.59 7.78
CA LYS A 10 -7.97 -0.30 6.34
C LYS A 10 -6.67 0.38 5.89
N ARG A 11 -6.21 1.37 6.66
CA ARG A 11 -4.92 2.04 6.41
C ARG A 11 -3.75 1.07 6.54
N ALA A 12 -3.69 0.25 7.59
CA ALA A 12 -2.62 -0.72 7.79
C ALA A 12 -2.52 -1.73 6.63
N VAL A 13 -3.65 -2.22 6.12
CA VAL A 13 -3.71 -3.13 4.97
C VAL A 13 -3.14 -2.45 3.73
N ILE A 14 -3.58 -1.24 3.41
CA ILE A 14 -3.08 -0.46 2.25
C ILE A 14 -1.57 -0.24 2.34
N TYR A 15 -1.07 0.17 3.51
CA TYR A 15 0.36 0.35 3.72
C TYR A 15 1.14 -0.96 3.58
N GLY A 16 0.62 -2.07 4.13
CA GLY A 16 1.22 -3.40 3.98
C GLY A 16 1.31 -3.85 2.52
N SER A 17 0.23 -3.70 1.77
CA SER A 17 0.18 -4.00 0.33
C SER A 17 1.16 -3.14 -0.46
N ALA A 18 1.24 -1.83 -0.16
CA ALA A 18 2.21 -0.94 -0.78
C ALA A 18 3.65 -1.36 -0.52
N MET A 19 3.99 -1.71 0.73
CA MET A 19 5.34 -2.17 1.09
C MET A 19 5.70 -3.51 0.45
N ALA A 20 4.76 -4.46 0.44
CA ALA A 20 4.94 -5.75 -0.22
C ALA A 20 5.20 -5.61 -1.73
N SER A 21 4.57 -4.61 -2.37
CA SER A 21 4.78 -4.35 -3.79
C SER A 21 6.23 -3.96 -4.12
N PHE A 22 6.96 -3.33 -3.20
CA PHE A 22 8.38 -3.01 -3.38
C PHE A 22 9.30 -4.22 -3.11
N CYS A 23 8.87 -5.16 -2.26
CA CYS A 23 9.68 -6.34 -1.93
C CYS A 23 9.96 -7.26 -3.14
N VAL A 24 9.12 -7.20 -4.18
CA VAL A 24 9.24 -8.06 -5.37
C VAL A 24 9.94 -7.38 -6.55
N GLU A 25 10.32 -6.10 -6.44
CA GLU A 25 10.87 -5.35 -7.57
C GLU A 25 12.38 -5.56 -7.76
N LYS A 26 13.12 -6.04 -6.74
CA LYS A 26 14.55 -6.37 -6.81
C LYS A 26 14.89 -7.57 -5.92
N PHE A 27 16.08 -8.13 -6.11
CA PHE A 27 16.54 -9.25 -5.30
C PHE A 27 16.76 -8.80 -3.84
N SER A 28 16.25 -9.59 -2.90
CA SER A 28 16.42 -9.34 -1.46
C SER A 28 15.97 -7.91 -1.07
N ILE A 29 16.61 -7.33 -0.07
CA ILE A 29 16.28 -6.01 0.49
C ILE A 29 16.79 -4.83 -0.35
N GLU A 30 17.34 -5.07 -1.55
CA GLU A 30 17.94 -4.03 -2.38
C GLU A 30 16.96 -2.92 -2.74
N ARG A 31 15.70 -3.27 -3.04
CA ARG A 31 14.68 -2.27 -3.32
C ARG A 31 14.32 -1.42 -2.11
N LEU A 32 14.35 -2.01 -0.91
CA LEU A 32 13.98 -1.37 0.34
C LEU A 32 15.07 -0.41 0.84
N LYS A 33 16.35 -0.72 0.62
CA LYS A 33 17.48 0.13 1.05
C LYS A 33 17.48 1.53 0.41
N GLY A 34 16.99 1.65 -0.82
CA GLY A 34 16.91 2.91 -1.56
C GLY A 34 15.52 3.55 -1.56
N LEU A 35 14.57 3.00 -0.81
CA LEU A 35 13.17 3.43 -0.86
C LEU A 35 13.00 4.78 -0.16
N SER A 36 12.50 5.77 -0.90
CA SER A 36 12.20 7.09 -0.35
C SER A 36 10.77 7.18 0.19
N ASN A 37 10.56 8.06 1.17
CA ASN A 37 9.22 8.39 1.65
C ASN A 37 8.29 8.94 0.55
N LYS A 38 8.85 9.53 -0.51
CA LYS A 38 8.09 10.02 -1.66
C LYS A 38 7.47 8.86 -2.43
N GLU A 39 8.29 7.86 -2.79
CA GLU A 39 7.83 6.67 -3.52
C GLU A 39 6.79 5.87 -2.73
N ILE A 40 6.97 5.76 -1.41
CA ILE A 40 6.00 5.10 -0.53
C ILE A 40 4.64 5.82 -0.60
N LYS A 41 4.63 7.15 -0.50
CA LYS A 41 3.40 7.95 -0.59
C LYS A 41 2.73 7.83 -1.95
N GLU A 42 3.51 7.87 -3.03
CA GLU A 42 3.00 7.69 -4.40
C GLU A 42 2.36 6.31 -4.58
N ARG A 43 3.01 5.25 -4.07
CA ARG A 43 2.47 3.90 -4.14
C ARG A 43 1.20 3.73 -3.30
N ILE A 44 1.15 4.32 -2.11
CA ILE A 44 -0.05 4.32 -1.27
C ILE A 44 -1.20 5.04 -1.96
N ALA A 45 -0.96 6.20 -2.58
CA ALA A 45 -1.99 6.91 -3.34
C ALA A 45 -2.57 6.03 -4.46
N ALA A 46 -1.73 5.34 -5.22
CA ALA A 46 -2.17 4.40 -6.25
C ALA A 46 -3.01 3.24 -5.67
N PHE A 47 -2.63 2.68 -4.52
CA PHE A 47 -3.44 1.66 -3.84
C PHE A 47 -4.77 2.20 -3.31
N VAL A 48 -4.79 3.43 -2.80
CA VAL A 48 -6.02 4.10 -2.36
C VAL A 48 -6.97 4.31 -3.53
N GLU A 49 -6.46 4.78 -4.68
CA GLU A 49 -7.25 4.90 -5.91
C GLU A 49 -7.80 3.55 -6.38
N LEU A 50 -6.98 2.50 -6.35
CA LEU A 50 -7.39 1.16 -6.75
C LEU A 50 -8.50 0.57 -5.85
N VAL A 51 -8.47 0.87 -4.55
CA VAL A 51 -9.45 0.36 -3.56
C VAL A 51 -10.70 1.23 -3.48
N ASN A 52 -10.60 2.54 -3.79
CA ASN A 52 -11.74 3.44 -3.88
C ASN A 52 -12.48 3.34 -5.23
N PHE A 53 -11.97 2.53 -6.15
CA PHE A 53 -12.70 2.21 -7.37
C PHE A 53 -13.91 1.35 -7.00
N ASP A 54 -15.08 1.99 -6.90
CA ASP A 54 -16.38 1.31 -6.99
C ASP A 54 -16.47 0.69 -8.39
N ALA A 55 -15.87 -0.49 -8.54
CA ALA A 55 -16.18 -1.34 -9.68
C ALA A 55 -17.62 -1.79 -9.48
N ASP A 56 -18.56 -1.12 -10.15
CA ASP A 56 -19.91 -1.62 -10.37
C ASP A 56 -19.76 -2.94 -11.15
N LEU A 57 -19.66 -4.04 -10.42
CA LEU A 57 -19.40 -5.39 -10.94
C LEU A 57 -20.71 -6.15 -11.24
N ASP A 58 -21.85 -5.46 -11.23
CA ASP A 58 -23.18 -6.01 -11.49
C ASP A 58 -23.77 -5.47 -12.81
N ALA A 59 -23.03 -5.61 -13.92
CA ALA A 59 -23.53 -5.37 -15.28
C ALA A 59 -23.70 -6.68 -16.08
#